data_AF-A0A7W0MMP3-F1
#
_entry.id   AF-A0A7W0MMP3-F1
#
_cell.length_a   1.000
_cell.length_b   1.000
_cell.length_c   1.000
_cell.angle_alpha   90.00
_cell.angle_beta   90.00
_cell.angle_gamma   90.00
#
_symmetry.space_group_name_H-M   'P 1'
#
loop_
_entity.id
_entity.type
_entity.pdbx_description
1 polymer ?
#
loop_
_entity_poly.entity_id
_entity_poly.type
_entity_poly.pdbx_seq_one_letter_code
_entity_poly.pdbx_strand_id
1 'polypeptide(L)'
;MADGTKHGLDGRLIAHRQLLSLVVAALAETPQGAPIRAFLEERSVFQGGEEDPGVLPSGAHAIELALADELRLIAERSQGSAAGV
;
A
#
# COMPACT_ATOMS: atom_id res chain seq x y z
N MET A 1 13.88 0.57 25.76
CA MET A 1 14.17 1.55 24.69
C MET A 1 13.80 1.07 23.28
N ALA A 2 13.72 -0.23 22.97
CA ALA A 2 13.34 -0.71 21.64
C ALA A 2 11.89 -0.40 21.23
N ASP A 3 11.00 -0.25 22.20
CA ASP A 3 9.57 -0.04 21.97
C ASP A 3 9.25 1.32 21.34
N GLY A 4 9.87 2.40 21.84
CA GLY A 4 9.70 3.75 21.27
C GLY A 4 10.25 3.88 19.84
N THR A 5 11.25 3.09 19.46
CA THR A 5 11.79 3.07 18.09
C THR A 5 10.81 2.43 17.11
N LYS A 6 10.14 1.33 17.51
CA LYS A 6 9.10 0.67 16.70
C LYS A 6 7.89 1.57 16.52
N HIS A 7 7.35 2.12 17.61
CA HIS A 7 6.24 3.08 17.55
C HIS A 7 6.58 4.31 16.68
N GLY A 8 7.82 4.78 16.75
CA GLY A 8 8.29 5.87 15.88
C GLY A 8 8.37 5.49 14.39
N LEU A 9 8.68 4.23 14.06
CA LEU A 9 8.66 3.73 12.69
C LEU A 9 7.22 3.62 12.18
N ASP A 10 6.32 3.06 12.97
CA ASP A 10 4.90 2.91 12.63
C ASP A 10 4.26 4.28 12.38
N GLY A 11 4.54 5.27 13.24
CA GLY A 11 4.08 6.65 13.06
C GLY A 11 4.57 7.29 11.76
N ARG A 12 5.85 7.05 11.39
CA ARG A 12 6.39 7.52 10.11
C ARG A 12 5.71 6.85 8.93
N LEU A 13 5.52 5.53 8.96
CA LEU A 13 4.85 4.79 7.88
C LEU A 13 3.42 5.27 7.68
N ILE A 14 2.67 5.48 8.77
CA ILE A 14 1.31 6.02 8.73
C ILE A 14 1.30 7.42 8.08
N ALA A 15 2.22 8.30 8.46
CA ALA A 15 2.32 9.64 7.88
C ALA A 15 2.58 9.61 6.37
N HIS A 16 3.46 8.71 5.91
CA HIS A 16 3.72 8.53 4.47
C HIS A 16 2.50 7.99 3.74
N ARG A 17 1.80 6.99 4.30
CA ARG A 17 0.56 6.45 3.73
C ARG A 17 -0.50 7.54 3.57
N GLN A 18 -0.69 8.37 4.60
CA GLN A 18 -1.65 9.47 4.56
C GLN A 18 -1.32 10.48 3.46
N LEU A 19 -0.07 10.94 3.40
CA LEU A 19 0.37 11.90 2.39
C LEU A 19 0.24 11.32 0.97
N LEU A 20 0.70 10.09 0.75
CA LEU A 20 0.62 9.43 -0.56
C LEU A 20 -0.84 9.24 -1.00
N SER A 21 -1.73 8.84 -0.10
CA SER A 21 -3.15 8.69 -0.41
C SER A 21 -3.78 10.02 -0.85
N LEU A 22 -3.39 11.14 -0.23
CA LEU A 22 -3.84 12.47 -0.61
C LEU A 22 -3.33 12.88 -2.00
N VAL A 23 -2.05 12.63 -2.28
CA VAL A 23 -1.46 12.91 -3.60
C VAL A 23 -2.14 12.07 -4.69
N VAL A 24 -2.37 10.77 -4.44
CA VAL A 24 -3.07 9.89 -5.38
C VAL A 24 -4.50 10.38 -5.62
N ALA A 25 -5.22 10.75 -4.56
CA ALA A 25 -6.58 11.30 -4.69
C ALA A 25 -6.62 12.58 -5.53
N ALA A 26 -5.67 13.50 -5.31
CA ALA A 26 -5.57 14.75 -6.07
C ALA A 26 -5.27 14.53 -7.57
N LEU A 27 -4.62 13.41 -7.91
CA LEU A 27 -4.29 13.05 -9.28
C LEU A 27 -5.33 12.11 -9.92
N ALA A 28 -6.28 11.56 -9.15
CA ALA A 28 -7.16 10.47 -9.58
C ALA A 28 -7.95 10.77 -10.85
N GLU A 29 -8.40 12.01 -11.04
CA GLU A 29 -9.19 12.44 -12.21
C GLU A 29 -8.35 13.12 -13.29
N THR A 30 -7.03 13.14 -13.13
CA THR A 30 -6.11 13.73 -14.10
C THR A 30 -5.57 12.68 -15.07
N PRO A 31 -5.24 13.04 -16.33
CA PRO A 31 -4.50 12.16 -17.23
C PRO A 31 -3.17 11.70 -16.64
N GLN A 32 -2.51 12.55 -15.86
CA GLN A 32 -1.24 12.26 -15.19
C GLN A 32 -1.38 11.20 -14.08
N GLY A 33 -2.59 11.00 -13.54
CA GLY A 33 -2.88 9.96 -12.56
C GLY A 33 -3.08 8.57 -13.16
N ALA A 34 -3.26 8.44 -14.48
CA ALA A 34 -3.54 7.15 -15.10
C ALA A 34 -2.45 6.08 -14.86
N PRO A 35 -1.15 6.39 -14.98
CA PRO A 35 -0.09 5.42 -14.67
C PRO A 35 -0.10 5.00 -13.19
N ILE A 36 -0.47 5.91 -12.29
CA ILE A 36 -0.52 5.63 -10.84
C ILE A 36 -1.68 4.68 -10.52
N ARG A 37 -2.86 4.90 -11.11
CA ARG A 37 -4.00 3.98 -10.94
C ARG A 37 -3.68 2.59 -11.47
N ALA A 38 -3.12 2.50 -12.68
CA ALA A 38 -2.71 1.23 -13.28
C ALA A 38 -1.70 0.48 -12.39
N PHE A 39 -0.70 1.20 -11.86
CA PHE A 39 0.28 0.62 -10.93
C PHE A 39 -0.39 0.09 -9.65
N LEU A 40 -1.32 0.85 -9.06
CA LEU A 40 -2.02 0.44 -7.85
C LEU A 40 -2.92 -0.78 -8.10
N GLU A 41 -3.63 -0.83 -9.23
CA GLU A 41 -4.47 -1.97 -9.62
C GLU A 41 -3.63 -3.24 -9.83
N GLU A 42 -2.49 -3.13 -10.51
CA GLU A 42 -1.62 -4.29 -10.79
C GLU A 42 -0.94 -4.83 -9.53
N ARG A 43 -0.50 -3.94 -8.62
CA ARG A 43 0.43 -4.29 -7.54
C ARG A 43 -0.23 -4.41 -6.16
N SER A 44 -1.49 -4.01 -6.00
CA SER A 44 -2.25 -4.20 -4.75
C SER A 44 -2.76 -5.62 -4.55
N VAL A 45 -2.66 -6.47 -5.58
CA VAL A 45 -2.98 -7.89 -5.52
C VAL A 45 -1.68 -8.68 -5.38
N PHE A 46 -1.53 -9.38 -4.26
CA PHE A 46 -0.44 -10.35 -4.12
C PHE A 46 -0.71 -11.54 -5.06
N GLN A 47 0.09 -11.66 -6.12
CA GLN A 47 0.05 -12.80 -7.03
C GLN A 47 0.93 -13.94 -6.50
N GLY A 48 0.59 -14.44 -5.31
CA GLY A 48 1.23 -15.64 -4.76
C GLY A 48 0.88 -16.83 -5.64
N GLY A 49 1.84 -17.31 -6.43
CA GLY A 49 1.72 -18.58 -7.14
C GLY A 49 1.46 -19.69 -6.12
N GLU A 50 0.43 -20.50 -6.38
CA GLU A 50 0.06 -21.75 -5.71
C GLU A 50 0.83 -22.03 -4.42
N GLU A 51 0.32 -21.54 -3.29
CA GLU A 51 0.89 -21.85 -1.97
C GLU A 51 0.78 -23.37 -1.74
N ASP A 52 1.89 -24.09 -1.93
CA ASP A 52 1.97 -25.52 -1.64
C ASP A 52 1.70 -25.74 -0.13
N PRO A 53 0.64 -26.47 0.24
CA PRO A 53 0.26 -26.67 1.63
C PRO A 53 1.33 -27.47 2.38
N GLY A 54 2.32 -26.76 2.93
CA GLY A 54 3.45 -27.34 3.64
C GLY A 54 4.74 -26.51 3.59
N VAL A 55 4.84 -25.51 2.72
CA VAL A 55 6.02 -24.65 2.61
C VAL A 55 5.83 -23.39 3.44
N LEU A 56 6.72 -23.14 4.40
CA LEU A 56 6.73 -21.88 5.16
C LEU A 56 7.03 -20.71 4.20
N PRO A 57 6.25 -19.62 4.23
CA PRO A 57 6.51 -18.45 3.39
C PRO A 57 7.95 -17.96 3.60
N SER A 58 8.72 -17.85 2.50
CA SER A 58 10.07 -17.29 2.60
C SER A 58 10.00 -15.81 2.98
N GLY A 59 11.04 -15.26 3.61
CA GLY A 59 11.06 -13.85 4.00
C GLY A 59 10.83 -12.86 2.85
N ALA A 60 11.10 -13.27 1.60
CA ALA A 60 10.78 -12.49 0.40
C ALA A 60 9.25 -12.40 0.17
N HIS A 61 8.49 -13.48 0.37
CA HIS A 61 7.03 -13.47 0.26
C HIS A 61 6.39 -12.56 1.31
N ALA A 62 6.96 -12.51 2.52
CA ALA A 62 6.47 -11.61 3.57
C ALA A 62 6.63 -10.12 3.20
N ILE A 63 7.72 -9.75 2.52
CA ILE A 63 7.95 -8.39 2.04
C ILE A 63 6.99 -8.04 0.90
N GLU A 64 6.81 -8.95 -0.06
CA GLU A 64 5.90 -8.74 -1.20
C GLU A 64 4.44 -8.63 -0.76
N LEU A 65 4.01 -9.46 0.19
CA LEU A 65 2.68 -9.38 0.79
C LEU A 65 2.48 -8.05 1.52
N ALA A 66 3.44 -7.64 2.36
CA ALA A 66 3.38 -6.36 3.06
C ALA A 66 3.35 -5.16 2.09
N LEU A 67 4.05 -5.26 0.96
CA LEU A 67 4.02 -4.24 -0.09
C LEU A 67 2.64 -4.19 -0.76
N ALA A 68 2.08 -5.34 -1.15
CA ALA A 68 0.76 -5.40 -1.77
C ALA A 68 -0.34 -4.84 -0.83
N ASP A 69 -0.30 -5.21 0.45
CA ASP A 69 -1.19 -4.66 1.47
C ASP A 69 -1.07 -3.13 1.60
N GLU A 70 0.15 -2.61 1.62
CA GLU A 70 0.38 -1.17 1.72
C GLU A 70 -0.21 -0.42 0.51
N LEU A 71 -0.01 -0.95 -0.69
CA LEU A 71 -0.54 -0.36 -1.93
C LEU A 71 -2.07 -0.43 -1.97
N ARG A 72 -2.67 -1.52 -1.49
CA ARG A 72 -4.13 -1.64 -1.34
C ARG A 72 -4.68 -0.56 -0.39
N LEU A 73 -4.06 -0.37 0.77
CA LEU A 73 -4.48 0.64 1.75
C LEU A 73 -4.38 2.07 1.20
N ILE A 74 -3.35 2.36 0.39
CA ILE A 74 -3.22 3.66 -0.30
C ILE A 74 -4.35 3.86 -1.31
N ALA A 75 -4.64 2.84 -2.12
CA ALA A 75 -5.72 2.88 -3.10
C ALA A 75 -7.09 3.12 -2.44
N GLU A 76 -7.45 2.34 -1.43
CA GLU A 76 -8.71 2.45 -0.69
C GLU A 76 -8.88 3.85 -0.07
N ARG A 77 -7.84 4.38 0.59
CA ARG A 77 -7.89 5.70 1.22
C ARG A 77 -7.97 6.83 0.20
N SER A 78 -7.33 6.69 -0.96
CA SER A 78 -7.38 7.70 -2.01
C SER A 78 -8.78 7.84 -2.60
N GLN A 79 -9.50 6.72 -2.76
CA GLN A 79 -10.90 6.70 -3.23
C GLN A 79 -11.85 7.30 -2.18
N GLY A 80 -11.65 6.99 -0.89
CA GLY A 80 -12.47 7.56 0.19
C GLY A 80 -12.27 9.07 0.39
N SER A 81 -11.08 9.60 0.09
CA SER A 81 -10.78 11.03 0.22
C SER A 81 -11.41 11.89 -0.88
N ALA A 82 -11.66 11.31 -2.06
CA ALA A 82 -12.30 12.01 -3.18
C ALA A 82 -13.79 12.32 -2.93
N ALA A 83 -14.44 11.63 -1.98
CA ALA A 83 -15.85 11.84 -1.62
C ALA A 83 -16.07 12.92 -0.53
N GLY A 84 -15.00 13.56 -0.04
CA GLY A 84 -15.02 14.43 1.14
C GLY A 84 -14.57 15.88 0.93
N VAL A 85 -14.47 16.36 -0.31
CA VAL A 85 -14.13 17.76 -0.65
C VAL A 85 -15.17 18.34 -1.60
#